data_AF-A0A924GIQ5-F1
#
_entry.id   AF-A0A924GIQ5-F1
#
_cell.length_a   1.000
_cell.length_b   1.000
_cell.length_c   1.000
_cell.angle_alpha   90.00
_cell.angle_beta   90.00
_cell.angle_gamma   90.00
#
_symmetry.space_group_name_H-M   'P 1'
#
loop_
_entity.id
_entity.type
_entity.pdbx_description
1 polymer ?
#
loop_
_entity_poly.entity_id
_entity_poly.type
_entity_poly.pdbx_seq_one_letter_code
_entity_poly.pdbx_strand_id
1 'polypeptide(L)'
;MLKNNTLRLGLVATCAVMAVALGASAPAYADPAAGTYPALAGVGSDTTQDIVGGLASVIPSIGSYDAVSTTNTIQTRAGGPTFTRPNGSGAGQLALSMAITGGTYGTPAVAVSGQLDFARSSSGPDAALGTGGQLTFIPFARDAVTYAVSAASDFPRDIPQGSAAQDAIVPAVFSLRNIYRSKITTYTNADLDSVTINPLVPQAGSGTRNFWVRNAMGLTDATLGSTVSATNAGVSVQEHDGSIILGAGDIVPFSIAQYIAQGNHGALPTAVVERRGNIALGNISSAKPYVFAAGGGIELNAAFPITRLVYNVVSTPRLTGTSPADVALQTAFVGTGSSVCAASATIRQYGFASIGALCGNSTTYKQGLRLS
;
A
#
# COMPACT_ATOMS: atom_id res chain seq x y z
N MET A 1 30.86 44.53 -43.15
CA MET A 1 31.22 43.48 -42.18
C MET A 1 30.71 43.91 -40.82
N LEU A 2 29.54 43.40 -40.40
CA LEU A 2 29.00 43.65 -39.05
C LEU A 2 29.73 42.74 -38.05
N LYS A 3 30.31 43.35 -37.01
CA LYS A 3 30.76 42.67 -35.79
C LYS A 3 29.84 43.10 -34.66
N ASN A 4 29.11 42.12 -34.11
CA ASN A 4 28.31 42.24 -32.91
C ASN A 4 29.21 42.52 -31.70
N ASN A 5 28.89 43.57 -30.94
CA ASN A 5 29.30 43.68 -29.54
C ASN A 5 28.06 43.89 -28.69
N THR A 6 27.80 42.89 -27.86
CA THR A 6 26.81 42.83 -26.81
C THR A 6 27.17 43.80 -25.69
N LEU A 7 26.20 44.64 -25.29
CA LEU A 7 26.28 45.43 -24.06
C LEU A 7 25.20 44.95 -23.09
N ARG A 8 25.66 44.50 -21.93
CA ARG A 8 24.87 44.12 -20.76
C ARG A 8 24.27 45.38 -20.14
N LEU A 9 22.96 45.42 -19.92
CA LEU A 9 22.35 46.25 -18.89
C LEU A 9 21.49 45.36 -18.00
N GLY A 10 21.89 45.26 -16.73
CA GLY A 10 21.09 44.68 -15.68
C GLY A 10 19.93 45.59 -15.33
N LEU A 11 18.76 44.99 -15.09
CA LEU A 11 17.66 45.62 -14.39
C LEU A 11 17.24 44.69 -13.26
N VAL A 12 17.53 45.14 -12.04
CA VAL A 12 16.95 44.63 -10.79
C VAL A 12 15.46 44.98 -10.84
N ALA A 13 14.60 43.98 -10.97
CA ALA A 13 13.16 44.13 -10.83
C ALA A 13 12.73 43.44 -9.53
N THR A 14 12.46 44.27 -8.53
CA THR A 14 11.68 43.94 -7.34
C THR A 14 10.29 43.44 -7.76
N CYS A 15 9.98 42.18 -7.49
CA CYS A 15 8.64 41.63 -7.63
C CYS A 15 8.09 41.20 -6.27
N ALA A 16 6.86 41.64 -6.02
CA ALA A 16 6.09 41.50 -4.81
C ALA A 16 6.06 40.06 -4.27
N VAL A 17 6.26 39.92 -2.96
CA VAL A 17 5.90 38.72 -2.21
C VAL A 17 4.37 38.65 -2.18
N MET A 18 3.77 38.00 -3.18
CA MET A 18 2.40 37.50 -3.04
C MET A 18 2.46 36.31 -2.08
N ALA A 19 1.96 36.50 -0.87
CA ALA A 19 1.59 35.41 0.00
C ALA A 19 0.49 34.60 -0.71
N VAL A 20 0.89 33.53 -1.40
CA VAL A 20 -0.03 32.49 -1.83
C VAL A 20 -0.52 31.82 -0.56
N ALA A 21 -1.71 32.20 -0.11
CA ALA A 21 -2.50 31.36 0.77
C ALA A 21 -2.82 30.09 -0.03
N LEU A 22 -1.95 29.08 0.04
CA LEU A 22 -2.32 27.72 -0.32
C LEU A 22 -3.43 27.33 0.64
N GLY A 23 -4.67 27.49 0.20
CA GLY A 23 -5.80 26.77 0.75
C GLY A 23 -5.48 25.29 0.56
N ALA A 24 -4.85 24.68 1.56
CA ALA A 24 -4.73 23.24 1.66
C ALA A 24 -6.17 22.71 1.76
N SER A 25 -6.74 22.32 0.63
CA SER A 25 -7.83 21.37 0.63
C SER A 25 -7.29 20.16 1.40
N ALA A 26 -7.78 19.96 2.62
CA ALA A 26 -7.42 18.78 3.39
C ALA A 26 -7.62 17.55 2.48
N PRO A 27 -6.67 16.61 2.45
CA PRO A 27 -6.83 15.42 1.63
C PRO A 27 -8.19 14.79 1.95
N ALA A 28 -9.03 14.62 0.94
CA ALA A 28 -10.29 13.93 1.11
C ALA A 28 -9.95 12.45 1.34
N TYR A 29 -10.22 11.98 2.55
CA TYR A 29 -10.13 10.57 2.92
C TYR A 29 -11.50 9.93 2.68
N ALA A 30 -11.52 8.78 2.03
CA ALA A 30 -12.72 8.15 1.49
C ALA A 30 -13.35 7.21 2.52
N ASP A 31 -13.86 7.74 3.62
CA ASP A 31 -14.87 7.04 4.43
C ASP A 31 -16.25 7.16 3.76
N PRO A 32 -17.21 6.26 4.07
CA PRO A 32 -18.61 6.52 3.75
C PRO A 32 -19.05 7.87 4.30
N ALA A 33 -19.90 8.58 3.55
CA ALA A 33 -20.38 9.90 3.95
C ALA A 33 -20.96 9.88 5.36
N ALA A 34 -20.74 10.94 6.15
CA ALA A 34 -21.20 11.00 7.53
C ALA A 34 -22.70 10.66 7.65
N GLY A 35 -23.03 9.75 8.57
CA GLY A 35 -24.41 9.27 8.77
C GLY A 35 -24.87 8.19 7.78
N THR A 36 -24.04 7.79 6.82
CA THR A 36 -24.30 6.67 5.91
C THR A 36 -23.51 5.42 6.33
N TYR A 37 -24.15 4.26 6.28
CA TYR A 37 -23.57 2.99 6.72
C TYR A 37 -23.86 1.91 5.69
N PRO A 38 -22.92 1.64 4.77
CA PRO A 38 -23.05 0.56 3.80
C PRO A 38 -23.27 -0.79 4.49
N ALA A 39 -23.92 -1.71 3.78
CA ALA A 39 -24.26 -3.03 4.30
C ALA A 39 -23.00 -3.79 4.79
N LEU A 40 -21.90 -3.68 4.04
CA LEU A 40 -20.63 -4.31 4.33
C LEU A 40 -19.60 -3.26 4.75
N ALA A 41 -19.12 -3.29 5.98
CA ALA A 41 -18.08 -2.41 6.49
C ALA A 41 -16.71 -3.10 6.47
N GLY A 42 -15.71 -2.43 5.89
CA GLY A 42 -14.33 -2.92 5.85
C GLY A 42 -13.26 -1.88 6.16
N VAL A 43 -12.14 -2.38 6.66
CA VAL A 43 -11.02 -1.65 7.27
C VAL A 43 -9.69 -2.34 6.98
N GLY A 44 -8.54 -1.77 7.38
CA GLY A 44 -7.27 -2.50 7.43
C GLY A 44 -6.21 -1.94 6.49
N SER A 45 -5.85 -2.69 5.46
CA SER A 45 -4.79 -2.34 4.51
C SER A 45 -4.97 -0.95 3.89
N ASP A 46 -3.98 -0.10 4.09
CA ASP A 46 -3.79 1.21 3.45
C ASP A 46 -3.36 1.06 1.97
N THR A 47 -2.57 0.03 1.65
CA THR A 47 -2.24 -0.33 0.25
C THR A 47 -3.48 -0.43 -0.64
N THR A 48 -4.58 -0.96 -0.09
CA THR A 48 -5.80 -1.25 -0.85
C THR A 48 -6.95 -0.35 -0.47
N GLN A 49 -6.75 0.66 0.39
CA GLN A 49 -7.84 1.53 0.82
C GLN A 49 -8.43 2.30 -0.36
N ASP A 50 -7.57 2.85 -1.23
CA ASP A 50 -7.99 3.67 -2.35
C ASP A 50 -8.79 2.86 -3.37
N ILE A 51 -8.28 1.69 -3.79
CA ILE A 51 -9.02 0.83 -4.72
C ILE A 51 -10.33 0.32 -4.12
N VAL A 52 -10.37 -0.01 -2.83
CA VAL A 52 -11.65 -0.47 -2.23
C VAL A 52 -12.62 0.70 -2.03
N GLY A 53 -12.14 1.93 -1.80
CA GLY A 53 -12.93 3.15 -1.90
C GLY A 53 -13.49 3.35 -3.31
N GLY A 54 -12.65 3.19 -4.34
CA GLY A 54 -13.06 3.20 -5.74
C GLY A 54 -14.12 2.15 -6.06
N LEU A 55 -13.94 0.92 -5.58
CA LEU A 55 -14.92 -0.16 -5.70
C LEU A 55 -16.23 0.18 -4.99
N ALA A 56 -16.19 0.81 -3.81
CA ALA A 56 -17.38 1.26 -3.09
C ALA A 56 -18.21 2.29 -3.87
N SER A 57 -17.57 3.11 -4.73
CA SER A 57 -18.29 4.06 -5.59
C SER A 57 -19.13 3.40 -6.68
N VAL A 58 -18.79 2.16 -7.07
CA VAL A 58 -19.51 1.38 -8.09
C VAL A 58 -20.23 0.15 -7.51
N ILE A 59 -20.00 -0.17 -6.24
CA ILE A 59 -20.62 -1.26 -5.48
C ILE A 59 -21.12 -0.70 -4.15
N PRO A 60 -22.33 -0.09 -4.12
CA PRO A 60 -22.81 0.65 -2.95
C PRO A 60 -23.01 -0.17 -1.68
N SER A 61 -23.01 -1.50 -1.77
CA SER A 61 -23.07 -2.38 -0.60
C SER A 61 -21.76 -2.39 0.20
N ILE A 62 -20.64 -1.95 -0.38
CA ILE A 62 -19.32 -1.91 0.25
C ILE A 62 -19.07 -0.53 0.85
N GLY A 63 -18.64 -0.51 2.11
CA GLY A 63 -18.08 0.65 2.80
C GLY A 63 -16.59 0.41 3.09
N SER A 64 -15.75 1.27 2.53
CA SER A 64 -14.31 1.29 2.82
C SER A 64 -14.05 2.40 3.84
N TYR A 65 -13.60 2.06 5.04
CA TYR A 65 -13.14 3.04 6.02
C TYR A 65 -11.62 3.12 5.96
N ASP A 66 -11.08 4.29 5.67
CA ASP A 66 -9.65 4.44 5.37
C ASP A 66 -8.76 4.16 6.59
N ALA A 67 -7.59 3.59 6.31
CA ALA A 67 -6.60 3.19 7.31
C ALA A 67 -5.86 4.40 7.89
N VAL A 68 -5.60 5.38 7.02
CA VAL A 68 -5.03 6.69 7.34
C VAL A 68 -6.08 7.74 7.02
N SER A 69 -6.32 8.67 7.95
CA SER A 69 -7.25 9.78 7.78
C SER A 69 -6.85 10.95 8.69
N THR A 70 -7.53 12.09 8.57
CA THR A 70 -7.38 13.23 9.49
C THR A 70 -7.92 12.92 10.89
N THR A 71 -8.82 11.94 11.02
CA THR A 71 -9.33 11.46 12.31
C THR A 71 -8.79 10.07 12.62
N ASN A 72 -8.50 9.78 13.89
CA ASN A 72 -7.95 8.48 14.30
C ASN A 72 -9.02 7.41 14.56
N THR A 73 -10.30 7.75 14.47
CA THR A 73 -11.42 6.87 14.86
C THR A 73 -12.50 6.79 13.79
N ILE A 74 -13.26 5.69 13.81
CA ILE A 74 -14.38 5.41 12.90
C ILE A 74 -15.59 4.86 13.67
N GLN A 75 -16.77 5.04 13.08
CA GLN A 75 -18.03 4.39 13.46
C GLN A 75 -18.57 3.72 12.20
N THR A 76 -18.70 2.39 12.23
CA THR A 76 -19.03 1.62 11.01
C THR A 76 -20.50 1.25 10.90
N ARG A 77 -21.29 1.52 11.95
CA ARG A 77 -22.72 1.21 12.06
C ARG A 77 -23.47 2.35 12.73
N ALA A 78 -24.72 2.57 12.34
CA ALA A 78 -25.62 3.49 13.02
C ALA A 78 -25.78 3.09 14.50
N GLY A 79 -25.46 4.02 15.40
CA GLY A 79 -25.50 3.78 16.85
C GLY A 79 -24.43 2.82 17.39
N GLY A 80 -23.52 2.34 16.54
CA GLY A 80 -22.39 1.50 16.96
C GLY A 80 -21.32 2.29 17.72
N PRO A 81 -20.39 1.63 18.41
CA PRO A 81 -19.29 2.29 19.07
C PRO A 81 -18.33 2.95 18.08
N THR A 82 -17.66 4.01 18.53
CA THR A 82 -16.51 4.61 17.83
C THR A 82 -15.23 3.94 18.31
N PHE A 83 -14.36 3.51 17.41
CA PHE A 83 -13.10 2.82 17.75
C PHE A 83 -11.94 3.30 16.86
N THR A 84 -10.70 3.05 17.30
CA THR A 84 -9.49 3.41 16.55
C THR A 84 -9.49 2.76 15.16
N ARG A 85 -9.09 3.50 14.12
CA ARG A 85 -8.95 2.98 12.76
C ARG A 85 -7.92 1.84 12.70
N PRO A 86 -8.27 0.68 12.13
CA PRO A 86 -7.27 -0.33 11.82
C PRO A 86 -6.35 0.13 10.69
N ASN A 87 -5.08 0.37 11.01
CA ASN A 87 -4.04 0.78 10.07
C ASN A 87 -3.13 -0.40 9.70
N GLY A 88 -3.30 -0.92 8.48
CA GLY A 88 -2.53 -2.02 7.94
C GLY A 88 -3.28 -3.36 7.89
N SER A 89 -2.73 -4.31 7.13
CA SER A 89 -3.37 -5.61 6.89
C SER A 89 -3.53 -6.43 8.18
N GLY A 90 -2.51 -6.46 9.04
CA GLY A 90 -2.57 -7.16 10.32
C GLY A 90 -3.61 -6.56 11.28
N ALA A 91 -3.62 -5.23 11.39
CA ALA A 91 -4.58 -4.51 12.22
C ALA A 91 -6.03 -4.73 11.75
N GLY A 92 -6.28 -4.72 10.44
CA GLY A 92 -7.60 -5.03 9.87
C GLY A 92 -8.06 -6.45 10.18
N GLN A 93 -7.17 -7.44 10.01
CA GLN A 93 -7.46 -8.85 10.33
C GLN A 93 -7.74 -9.06 11.83
N LEU A 94 -7.00 -8.37 12.70
CA LEU A 94 -7.23 -8.38 14.14
C LEU A 94 -8.59 -7.78 14.48
N ALA A 95 -8.90 -6.59 13.96
CA ALA A 95 -10.19 -5.93 14.19
C ALA A 95 -11.37 -6.79 13.71
N LEU A 96 -11.27 -7.41 12.53
CA LEU A 96 -12.28 -8.34 12.02
C LEU A 96 -12.42 -9.57 12.93
N SER A 97 -11.29 -10.14 13.39
CA SER A 97 -11.31 -11.29 14.31
C SER A 97 -12.01 -10.94 15.62
N MET A 98 -11.75 -9.76 16.17
CA MET A 98 -12.45 -9.26 17.37
C MET A 98 -13.94 -9.00 17.12
N ALA A 99 -14.30 -8.50 15.93
CA ALA A 99 -15.71 -8.34 15.56
C ALA A 99 -16.45 -9.67 15.46
N ILE A 100 -15.77 -10.74 15.05
CA ILE A 100 -16.30 -12.11 14.96
C ILE A 100 -16.44 -12.75 16.35
N THR A 101 -15.44 -12.60 17.22
CA THR A 101 -15.41 -13.27 18.54
C THR A 101 -16.08 -12.48 19.66
N GLY A 102 -16.49 -11.24 19.39
CA GLY A 102 -17.03 -10.34 20.42
C GLY A 102 -15.96 -9.70 21.31
N GLY A 103 -14.73 -9.62 20.82
CA GLY A 103 -13.61 -8.99 21.52
C GLY A 103 -13.59 -7.47 21.45
N THR A 104 -12.53 -6.89 22.02
CA THR A 104 -12.26 -5.45 22.00
C THR A 104 -11.09 -5.12 21.06
N TYR A 105 -11.07 -3.91 20.51
CA TYR A 105 -10.02 -3.45 19.59
C TYR A 105 -9.58 -2.03 19.91
N GLY A 106 -8.30 -1.74 19.64
CA GLY A 106 -7.73 -0.39 19.68
C GLY A 106 -7.26 0.08 21.05
N THR A 107 -6.90 1.35 21.12
CA THR A 107 -6.53 2.03 22.37
C THR A 107 -7.21 3.42 22.37
N PRO A 108 -8.19 3.67 23.26
CA PRO A 108 -8.74 2.74 24.26
C PRO A 108 -9.40 1.50 23.62
N ALA A 109 -9.41 0.39 24.35
CA ALA A 109 -10.01 -0.85 23.87
C ALA A 109 -11.54 -0.73 23.85
N VAL A 110 -12.16 -0.97 22.68
CA VAL A 110 -13.60 -0.82 22.45
C VAL A 110 -14.17 -2.14 21.95
N ALA A 111 -15.32 -2.57 22.47
CA ALA A 111 -16.00 -3.78 21.97
C ALA A 111 -16.46 -3.56 20.52
N VAL A 112 -16.03 -4.43 19.61
CA VAL A 112 -16.28 -4.27 18.16
C VAL A 112 -17.14 -5.40 17.56
N SER A 113 -17.86 -6.14 18.40
CA SER A 113 -18.76 -7.21 17.94
C SER A 113 -19.73 -6.72 16.85
N GLY A 114 -19.76 -7.43 15.73
CA GLY A 114 -20.64 -7.12 14.59
C GLY A 114 -20.35 -5.80 13.86
N GLN A 115 -19.27 -5.09 14.20
CA GLN A 115 -18.96 -3.79 13.60
C GLN A 115 -18.30 -3.90 12.22
N LEU A 116 -17.71 -5.06 11.89
CA LEU A 116 -16.93 -5.26 10.66
C LEU A 116 -17.38 -6.52 9.93
N ASP A 117 -17.45 -6.45 8.60
CA ASP A 117 -17.78 -7.59 7.74
C ASP A 117 -16.57 -8.18 7.05
N PHE A 118 -15.62 -7.33 6.70
CA PHE A 118 -14.40 -7.73 6.01
C PHE A 118 -13.21 -6.88 6.42
N ALA A 119 -12.01 -7.40 6.17
CA ALA A 119 -10.77 -6.66 6.28
C ALA A 119 -10.08 -6.60 4.92
N ARG A 120 -9.50 -5.48 4.57
CA ARG A 120 -8.65 -5.32 3.41
C ARG A 120 -7.25 -5.82 3.73
N SER A 121 -6.64 -6.58 2.84
CA SER A 121 -5.30 -7.14 3.06
C SER A 121 -4.43 -7.09 1.81
N SER A 122 -3.22 -6.57 1.93
CA SER A 122 -2.15 -6.64 0.94
C SER A 122 -1.09 -7.69 1.29
N SER A 123 -1.43 -8.61 2.20
CA SER A 123 -0.69 -9.85 2.46
C SER A 123 -1.62 -11.06 2.42
N GLY A 124 -1.10 -12.22 2.04
CA GLY A 124 -1.82 -13.48 2.13
C GLY A 124 -1.96 -14.00 3.57
N PRO A 125 -2.52 -15.22 3.74
CA PRO A 125 -2.60 -15.92 5.02
C PRO A 125 -1.27 -15.98 5.78
N ASP A 126 -1.32 -15.77 7.09
CA ASP A 126 -0.17 -15.99 7.97
C ASP A 126 -0.10 -17.46 8.39
N ALA A 127 0.92 -18.18 7.90
CA ALA A 127 1.10 -19.61 8.18
C ALA A 127 1.23 -19.90 9.69
N ALA A 128 1.69 -18.93 10.49
CA ALA A 128 1.80 -19.10 11.95
C ALA A 128 0.44 -19.15 12.66
N LEU A 129 -0.61 -18.59 12.05
CA LEU A 129 -1.99 -18.66 12.56
C LEU A 129 -2.71 -19.95 12.12
N GLY A 130 -2.03 -20.83 11.37
CA GLY A 130 -2.56 -22.08 10.84
C GLY A 130 -3.65 -21.88 9.78
N THR A 131 -4.06 -22.97 9.12
CA THR A 131 -5.15 -22.97 8.13
C THR A 131 -6.52 -23.14 8.79
N GLY A 132 -6.70 -22.62 10.01
CA GLY A 132 -7.86 -22.86 10.89
C GLY A 132 -9.23 -22.54 10.29
N GLY A 133 -9.25 -21.93 9.10
CA GLY A 133 -10.43 -21.88 8.26
C GLY A 133 -11.48 -20.91 8.77
N GLN A 134 -11.21 -20.11 9.82
CA GLN A 134 -12.14 -19.09 10.30
C GLN A 134 -12.12 -17.84 9.44
N LEU A 135 -10.98 -17.49 8.85
CA LEU A 135 -10.86 -16.38 7.90
C LEU A 135 -10.54 -16.91 6.50
N THR A 136 -11.22 -16.38 5.50
CA THR A 136 -10.94 -16.63 4.08
C THR A 136 -10.48 -15.35 3.42
N PHE A 137 -9.35 -15.42 2.72
CA PHE A 137 -8.79 -14.33 1.93
C PHE A 137 -9.25 -14.48 0.49
N ILE A 138 -10.12 -13.57 0.04
CA ILE A 138 -10.65 -13.60 -1.32
C ILE A 138 -9.81 -12.66 -2.19
N PRO A 139 -8.95 -13.18 -3.09
CA PRO A 139 -8.11 -12.33 -3.92
C PRO A 139 -8.99 -11.65 -4.97
N PHE A 140 -8.70 -10.38 -5.26
CA PHE A 140 -9.43 -9.64 -6.29
C PHE A 140 -8.55 -8.97 -7.33
N ALA A 141 -7.29 -8.68 -6.99
CA ALA A 141 -6.35 -8.06 -7.91
C ALA A 141 -4.90 -8.43 -7.58
N ARG A 142 -3.99 -8.00 -8.46
CA ARG A 142 -2.55 -8.12 -8.27
C ARG A 142 -1.92 -6.74 -8.11
N ASP A 143 -1.06 -6.64 -7.11
CA ASP A 143 -0.14 -5.54 -6.90
C ASP A 143 1.29 -6.04 -7.18
N ALA A 144 2.21 -5.10 -7.37
CA ALA A 144 3.63 -5.35 -7.39
C ALA A 144 4.35 -4.32 -6.51
N VAL A 145 5.44 -4.72 -5.87
CA VAL A 145 6.17 -3.85 -4.94
C VAL A 145 7.59 -3.71 -5.43
N THR A 146 8.03 -2.46 -5.58
CA THR A 146 9.42 -2.10 -5.87
C THR A 146 9.97 -1.25 -4.74
N TYR A 147 11.15 -0.67 -4.91
CA TYR A 147 11.69 0.34 -4.02
C TYR A 147 11.53 1.73 -4.63
N ALA A 148 11.37 2.73 -3.77
CA ALA A 148 11.41 4.14 -4.11
C ALA A 148 12.63 4.78 -3.45
N VAL A 149 13.22 5.76 -4.14
CA VAL A 149 14.32 6.61 -3.66
C VAL A 149 14.12 8.02 -4.18
N SER A 150 14.89 8.98 -3.67
CA SER A 150 14.78 10.39 -4.07
C SER A 150 14.95 10.53 -5.58
N ALA A 151 14.04 11.18 -6.29
CA ALA A 151 14.19 11.41 -7.74
C ALA A 151 15.38 12.31 -8.07
N ALA A 152 15.82 13.13 -7.11
CA ALA A 152 16.95 14.03 -7.26
C ALA A 152 18.31 13.36 -7.01
N SER A 153 18.35 12.14 -6.46
CA SER A 153 19.60 11.41 -6.24
C SER A 153 19.98 10.52 -7.42
N ASP A 154 21.23 10.14 -7.44
CA ASP A 154 21.83 9.14 -8.32
C ASP A 154 21.82 7.73 -7.72
N PHE A 155 21.00 7.51 -6.68
CA PHE A 155 20.83 6.19 -6.11
C PHE A 155 20.52 5.17 -7.23
N PRO A 156 21.16 3.98 -7.24
CA PRO A 156 20.99 3.01 -8.32
C PRO A 156 19.52 2.72 -8.65
N ARG A 157 19.18 2.80 -9.94
CA ARG A 157 17.80 2.65 -10.45
C ARG A 157 17.47 1.26 -10.95
N ASP A 158 18.44 0.38 -10.97
CA ASP A 158 18.26 -1.02 -11.31
C ASP A 158 19.08 -1.85 -10.35
N ILE A 159 18.39 -2.55 -9.44
CA ILE A 159 19.02 -3.34 -8.38
C ILE A 159 18.41 -4.73 -8.44
N PRO A 160 19.24 -5.80 -8.54
CA PRO A 160 18.70 -7.16 -8.48
C PRO A 160 18.11 -7.42 -7.08
N GLN A 161 17.01 -8.18 -7.04
CA GLN A 161 16.35 -8.58 -5.79
C GLN A 161 17.35 -9.28 -4.84
N GLY A 162 18.17 -10.17 -5.40
CA GLY A 162 19.13 -10.99 -4.67
C GLY A 162 18.54 -12.28 -4.10
N SER A 163 19.40 -13.14 -3.55
CA SER A 163 19.00 -14.44 -2.99
C SER A 163 19.84 -14.83 -1.76
N ALA A 164 19.35 -15.80 -0.99
CA ALA A 164 20.06 -16.28 0.20
C ALA A 164 21.45 -16.84 -0.11
N ALA A 165 21.67 -17.38 -1.31
CA ALA A 165 22.98 -17.87 -1.75
C ALA A 165 24.03 -16.74 -1.82
N GLN A 166 23.62 -15.49 -1.94
CA GLN A 166 24.51 -14.34 -2.03
C GLN A 166 24.93 -13.77 -0.67
N ASP A 167 24.32 -14.24 0.43
CA ASP A 167 24.52 -13.67 1.77
C ASP A 167 25.94 -13.87 2.31
N ALA A 168 26.61 -14.93 1.86
CA ALA A 168 27.95 -15.33 2.29
C ALA A 168 29.07 -14.87 1.33
N ILE A 169 28.73 -14.24 0.20
CA ILE A 169 29.71 -13.81 -0.80
C ILE A 169 30.47 -12.58 -0.30
N VAL A 170 31.79 -12.56 -0.51
CA VAL A 170 32.68 -11.45 -0.14
C VAL A 170 33.52 -11.04 -1.36
N PRO A 171 33.51 -9.75 -1.78
CA PRO A 171 32.67 -8.68 -1.25
C PRO A 171 31.17 -8.93 -1.49
N ALA A 172 30.32 -8.36 -0.64
CA ALA A 172 28.87 -8.57 -0.74
C ALA A 172 28.36 -8.14 -2.13
N VAL A 173 27.44 -8.93 -2.69
CA VAL A 173 26.79 -8.59 -3.96
C VAL A 173 25.82 -7.44 -3.74
N PHE A 174 25.89 -6.41 -4.58
CA PHE A 174 24.94 -5.29 -4.55
C PHE A 174 23.54 -5.79 -4.97
N SER A 175 22.68 -6.00 -4.00
CA SER A 175 21.31 -6.47 -4.18
C SER A 175 20.39 -5.88 -3.12
N LEU A 176 19.09 -5.83 -3.38
CA LEU A 176 18.12 -5.37 -2.39
C LEU A 176 18.20 -6.19 -1.12
N ARG A 177 18.25 -7.53 -1.22
CA ARG A 177 18.41 -8.39 -0.04
C ARG A 177 19.62 -7.99 0.80
N ASN A 178 20.78 -7.74 0.17
CA ASN A 178 21.99 -7.38 0.90
C ASN A 178 21.97 -5.95 1.47
N ILE A 179 21.21 -5.03 0.87
CA ILE A 179 20.91 -3.71 1.46
C ILE A 179 20.08 -3.89 2.75
N TYR A 180 18.98 -4.65 2.69
CA TYR A 180 18.11 -4.90 3.86
C TYR A 180 18.73 -5.83 4.92
N ARG A 181 19.86 -6.47 4.61
CA ARG A 181 20.71 -7.21 5.57
C ARG A 181 21.85 -6.37 6.14
N SER A 182 21.97 -5.10 5.78
CA SER A 182 23.11 -4.22 6.13
C SER A 182 24.47 -4.78 5.70
N LYS A 183 24.51 -5.58 4.63
CA LYS A 183 25.76 -6.06 4.00
C LYS A 183 26.28 -5.08 2.96
N ILE A 184 25.39 -4.26 2.42
CA ILE A 184 25.67 -3.13 1.55
C ILE A 184 25.12 -1.89 2.25
N THR A 185 26.00 -1.01 2.71
CA THR A 185 25.65 0.16 3.53
C THR A 185 26.01 1.49 2.86
N THR A 186 26.67 1.46 1.72
CA THR A 186 27.03 2.64 0.93
C THR A 186 26.90 2.37 -0.56
N TYR A 187 26.73 3.44 -1.34
CA TYR A 187 26.92 3.42 -2.79
C TYR A 187 27.79 4.61 -3.20
N THR A 188 28.43 4.53 -4.36
CA THR A 188 29.20 5.64 -4.94
C THR A 188 28.29 6.47 -5.83
N ASN A 189 28.25 7.77 -5.57
CA ASN A 189 27.45 8.74 -6.32
C ASN A 189 28.20 9.18 -7.61
N ALA A 190 27.59 10.04 -8.42
CA ALA A 190 28.13 10.54 -9.69
C ALA A 190 29.37 11.41 -9.51
N ASP A 191 29.51 12.05 -8.35
CA ASP A 191 30.67 12.84 -7.95
C ASP A 191 31.79 11.98 -7.31
N LEU A 192 31.61 10.65 -7.31
CA LEU A 192 32.51 9.65 -6.72
C LEU A 192 32.55 9.66 -5.18
N ASP A 193 31.62 10.35 -4.54
CA ASP A 193 31.46 10.34 -3.09
C ASP A 193 30.76 9.06 -2.61
N SER A 194 31.13 8.60 -1.42
CA SER A 194 30.45 7.51 -0.73
C SER A 194 29.23 8.04 0.01
N VAL A 195 28.04 7.55 -0.37
CA VAL A 195 26.76 7.92 0.25
C VAL A 195 26.22 6.74 1.06
N THR A 196 25.87 6.98 2.32
CA THR A 196 25.25 5.99 3.20
C THR A 196 23.86 5.61 2.70
N ILE A 197 23.58 4.31 2.64
CA ILE A 197 22.26 3.77 2.32
C ILE A 197 21.46 3.64 3.61
N ASN A 198 20.27 4.24 3.63
CA ASN A 198 19.33 4.20 4.74
C ASN A 198 18.09 3.40 4.33
N PRO A 199 18.08 2.06 4.52
CA PRO A 199 16.91 1.25 4.22
C PRO A 199 15.79 1.49 5.22
N LEU A 200 14.61 1.79 4.69
CA LEU A 200 13.39 2.07 5.44
C LEU A 200 12.39 0.95 5.21
N VAL A 201 11.58 0.64 6.23
CA VAL A 201 10.42 -0.25 6.12
C VAL A 201 9.21 0.39 6.77
N PRO A 202 7.98 0.10 6.31
CA PRO A 202 6.78 0.57 7.00
C PRO A 202 6.67 0.10 8.45
N GLN A 203 5.71 0.66 9.19
CA GLN A 203 5.41 0.28 10.57
C GLN A 203 5.13 -1.23 10.74
N ALA A 204 5.29 -1.74 11.96
CA ALA A 204 4.94 -3.13 12.28
C ALA A 204 3.44 -3.39 11.99
N GLY A 205 3.11 -4.60 11.50
CA GLY A 205 1.75 -4.95 11.08
C GLY A 205 1.36 -4.48 9.67
N SER A 206 2.23 -3.71 9.00
CA SER A 206 2.09 -3.34 7.59
C SER A 206 2.06 -4.56 6.67
N GLY A 207 1.14 -4.54 5.70
CA GLY A 207 1.06 -5.57 4.67
C GLY A 207 2.24 -5.49 3.69
N THR A 208 2.64 -4.26 3.32
CA THR A 208 3.82 -4.02 2.47
C THR A 208 5.12 -4.41 3.15
N ARG A 209 5.32 -4.12 4.44
CA ARG A 209 6.48 -4.63 5.18
C ARG A 209 6.51 -6.15 5.19
N ASN A 210 5.39 -6.80 5.55
CA ASN A 210 5.34 -8.26 5.63
C ASN A 210 5.69 -8.89 4.28
N PHE A 211 5.08 -8.40 3.19
CA PHE A 211 5.39 -8.88 1.85
C PHE A 211 6.84 -8.59 1.42
N TRP A 212 7.32 -7.36 1.62
CA TRP A 212 8.66 -6.97 1.20
C TRP A 212 9.74 -7.73 1.95
N VAL A 213 9.67 -7.76 3.29
CA VAL A 213 10.67 -8.41 4.13
C VAL A 213 10.64 -9.93 3.93
N ARG A 214 9.45 -10.55 4.00
CA ARG A 214 9.35 -12.02 3.98
C ARG A 214 9.36 -12.61 2.59
N ASN A 215 8.55 -12.09 1.67
CA ASN A 215 8.32 -12.72 0.38
C ASN A 215 9.30 -12.21 -0.67
N ALA A 216 9.58 -10.91 -0.70
CA ALA A 216 10.50 -10.34 -1.67
C ALA A 216 11.95 -10.55 -1.23
N MET A 217 12.31 -10.17 0.01
CA MET A 217 13.69 -10.25 0.47
C MET A 217 14.04 -11.62 1.04
N GLY A 218 13.07 -12.46 1.41
CA GLY A 218 13.33 -13.77 2.04
C GLY A 218 13.93 -13.66 3.45
N LEU A 219 13.54 -12.62 4.20
CA LEU A 219 14.01 -12.29 5.54
C LEU A 219 12.86 -12.38 6.55
N THR A 220 13.17 -12.26 7.83
CA THR A 220 12.19 -11.99 8.88
C THR A 220 12.53 -10.68 9.57
N ASP A 221 11.61 -10.14 10.36
CA ASP A 221 11.91 -8.95 11.18
C ASP A 221 13.12 -9.18 12.11
N ALA A 222 13.35 -10.43 12.55
CA ALA A 222 14.50 -10.80 13.38
C ALA A 222 15.82 -10.89 12.58
N THR A 223 15.77 -11.01 11.25
CA THR A 223 16.96 -11.06 10.38
C THR A 223 17.15 -9.79 9.55
N LEU A 224 16.36 -8.74 9.80
CA LEU A 224 16.61 -7.42 9.21
C LEU A 224 17.94 -6.87 9.73
N GLY A 225 18.68 -6.22 8.84
CA GLY A 225 19.96 -5.61 9.19
C GLY A 225 19.81 -4.42 10.13
N SER A 226 20.86 -4.12 10.90
CA SER A 226 20.86 -3.06 11.91
C SER A 226 20.70 -1.64 11.35
N THR A 227 20.90 -1.44 10.04
CA THR A 227 20.68 -0.15 9.37
C THR A 227 19.24 0.05 8.92
N VAL A 228 18.38 -0.97 9.03
CA VAL A 228 16.97 -0.88 8.61
C VAL A 228 16.13 -0.18 9.69
N SER A 229 15.39 0.85 9.30
CA SER A 229 14.57 1.64 10.23
C SER A 229 13.09 1.68 9.82
N ALA A 230 12.20 1.69 10.82
CA ALA A 230 10.78 1.98 10.62
C ALA A 230 10.42 3.46 10.81
N THR A 231 11.45 4.31 10.96
CA THR A 231 11.33 5.76 11.10
C THR A 231 12.39 6.47 10.28
N ASN A 232 12.08 7.66 9.77
CA ASN A 232 13.09 8.55 9.23
C ASN A 232 12.92 9.94 9.85
N ALA A 233 14.02 10.52 10.34
CA ALA A 233 14.02 11.78 11.09
C ALA A 233 12.95 11.85 12.22
N GLY A 234 12.69 10.72 12.91
CA GLY A 234 11.71 10.63 13.99
C GLY A 234 10.25 10.46 13.55
N VAL A 235 9.97 10.44 12.24
CA VAL A 235 8.64 10.19 11.68
C VAL A 235 8.50 8.72 11.31
N SER A 236 7.39 8.08 11.70
CA SER A 236 7.10 6.70 11.29
C SER A 236 6.88 6.60 9.78
N VAL A 237 7.52 5.62 9.15
CA VAL A 237 7.34 5.30 7.73
C VAL A 237 5.93 4.74 7.53
N GLN A 238 5.07 5.48 6.83
CA GLN A 238 3.76 4.99 6.37
C GLN A 238 3.90 4.28 5.03
N GLU A 239 3.00 3.33 4.71
CA GLU A 239 3.06 2.71 3.39
C GLU A 239 2.69 3.71 2.30
N HIS A 240 3.46 3.67 1.21
CA HIS A 240 3.20 4.43 -0.02
C HIS A 240 3.19 5.95 0.19
N ASP A 241 3.92 6.43 1.19
CA ASP A 241 4.19 7.85 1.43
C ASP A 241 5.67 8.13 1.11
N GLY A 242 5.91 8.82 0.01
CA GLY A 242 7.26 9.17 -0.43
C GLY A 242 7.84 10.41 0.25
N SER A 243 7.04 11.14 1.05
CA SER A 243 7.55 12.28 1.85
C SER A 243 8.56 11.85 2.92
N ILE A 244 8.61 10.56 3.23
CA ILE A 244 9.58 9.97 4.16
C ILE A 244 10.99 9.86 3.57
N ILE A 245 11.17 10.06 2.26
CA ILE A 245 12.46 10.00 1.60
C ILE A 245 13.08 11.40 1.63
N LEU A 246 14.02 11.61 2.56
CA LEU A 246 14.61 12.92 2.88
C LEU A 246 16.04 13.06 2.35
N GLY A 247 16.79 11.96 2.32
CA GLY A 247 18.19 11.89 1.91
C GLY A 247 18.41 11.17 0.58
N ALA A 248 19.59 11.40 -0.01
CA ALA A 248 20.00 10.76 -1.27
C ALA A 248 20.11 9.23 -1.17
N GLY A 249 20.43 8.73 0.04
CA GLY A 249 20.59 7.31 0.35
C GLY A 249 19.33 6.60 0.88
N ASP A 250 18.22 7.31 1.03
CA ASP A 250 16.98 6.73 1.57
C ASP A 250 16.33 5.81 0.53
N ILE A 251 15.96 4.61 0.96
CA ILE A 251 15.28 3.61 0.14
C ILE A 251 14.14 2.97 0.91
N VAL A 252 12.94 2.94 0.33
CA VAL A 252 11.72 2.42 0.98
C VAL A 252 10.93 1.53 0.02
N PRO A 253 10.30 0.43 0.46
CA PRO A 253 9.42 -0.34 -0.41
C PRO A 253 8.15 0.46 -0.75
N PHE A 254 7.68 0.35 -1.98
CA PHE A 254 6.56 1.12 -2.51
C PHE A 254 5.69 0.25 -3.43
N SER A 255 4.37 0.25 -3.23
CA SER A 255 3.42 -0.42 -4.13
C SER A 255 3.33 0.34 -5.44
N ILE A 256 3.55 -0.36 -6.54
CA ILE A 256 3.43 0.20 -7.88
C ILE A 256 1.98 0.59 -8.16
N ALA A 257 1.00 -0.19 -7.71
CA ALA A 257 -0.41 0.16 -7.87
C ALA A 257 -0.75 1.47 -7.13
N GLN A 258 -0.25 1.66 -5.92
CA GLN A 258 -0.43 2.90 -5.17
C GLN A 258 0.28 4.10 -5.80
N TYR A 259 1.48 3.92 -6.36
CA TYR A 259 2.14 4.97 -7.13
C TYR A 259 1.30 5.40 -8.34
N ILE A 260 0.66 4.46 -9.03
CA ILE A 260 -0.21 4.75 -10.17
C ILE A 260 -1.51 5.41 -9.69
N ALA A 261 -2.17 4.88 -8.66
CA ALA A 261 -3.41 5.45 -8.11
C ALA A 261 -3.22 6.90 -7.66
N GLN A 262 -2.15 7.18 -6.91
CA GLN A 262 -1.82 8.53 -6.48
C GLN A 262 -1.48 9.43 -7.67
N GLY A 263 -0.79 8.92 -8.70
CA GLY A 263 -0.57 9.68 -9.94
C GLY A 263 -1.86 10.01 -10.70
N ASN A 264 -2.88 9.16 -10.56
CA ASN A 264 -4.19 9.33 -11.19
C ASN A 264 -5.17 10.13 -10.31
N HIS A 265 -4.77 10.63 -9.14
CA HIS A 265 -5.69 11.15 -8.11
C HIS A 265 -6.72 12.18 -8.61
N GLY A 266 -6.35 13.05 -9.57
CA GLY A 266 -7.25 14.06 -10.13
C GLY A 266 -8.30 13.53 -11.12
N ALA A 267 -8.18 12.28 -11.57
CA ALA A 267 -9.08 11.62 -12.53
C ALA A 267 -9.85 10.44 -11.93
N LEU A 268 -9.61 10.11 -10.64
CA LEU A 268 -10.28 9.02 -9.96
C LEU A 268 -11.65 9.45 -9.39
N PRO A 269 -12.65 8.56 -9.38
CA PRO A 269 -14.01 8.88 -8.92
C PRO A 269 -14.09 9.08 -7.40
N THR A 270 -13.14 8.54 -6.65
CA THR A 270 -12.98 8.81 -5.22
C THR A 270 -11.69 9.54 -4.97
N ALA A 271 -11.65 10.31 -3.89
CA ALA A 271 -10.44 10.98 -3.48
C ALA A 271 -9.34 9.96 -3.16
N VAL A 272 -8.14 10.28 -3.63
CA VAL A 272 -6.89 9.58 -3.33
C VAL A 272 -5.88 10.64 -2.93
N VAL A 273 -5.19 10.41 -1.81
CA VAL A 273 -4.19 11.36 -1.32
C VAL A 273 -2.91 11.20 -2.14
N GLU A 274 -2.55 12.23 -2.89
CA GLU A 274 -1.25 12.35 -3.53
C GLU A 274 -0.19 12.61 -2.44
N ARG A 275 0.64 11.60 -2.18
CA ARG A 275 1.73 11.64 -1.21
C ARG A 275 2.99 10.97 -1.75
N ARG A 276 3.15 10.96 -3.08
CA ARG A 276 4.34 10.33 -3.70
C ARG A 276 5.58 11.16 -3.41
N GLY A 277 5.45 12.47 -3.25
CA GLY A 277 6.61 13.35 -3.11
C GLY A 277 7.52 13.30 -4.33
N ASN A 278 8.77 13.75 -4.17
CA ASN A 278 9.74 13.76 -5.26
C ASN A 278 10.54 12.43 -5.32
N ILE A 279 9.85 11.34 -5.62
CA ILE A 279 10.42 9.99 -5.68
C ILE A 279 10.48 9.45 -7.10
N ALA A 280 11.39 8.52 -7.32
CA ALA A 280 11.38 7.65 -8.50
C ALA A 280 11.42 6.18 -8.07
N LEU A 281 10.61 5.37 -8.74
CA LEU A 281 10.56 3.93 -8.55
C LEU A 281 11.75 3.25 -9.22
N GLY A 282 12.32 2.26 -8.53
CA GLY A 282 13.40 1.44 -9.04
C GLY A 282 12.96 0.29 -9.94
N ASN A 283 13.87 -0.16 -10.80
CA ASN A 283 13.77 -1.38 -11.57
C ASN A 283 14.39 -2.55 -10.80
N ILE A 284 13.93 -3.76 -11.11
CA ILE A 284 14.43 -5.01 -10.55
C ILE A 284 14.99 -5.87 -11.67
N SER A 285 16.31 -6.00 -11.75
CA SER A 285 16.98 -6.77 -12.82
C SER A 285 16.47 -6.36 -14.20
N SER A 286 16.42 -5.05 -14.45
CA SER A 286 15.93 -4.38 -15.65
C SER A 286 14.42 -4.49 -15.90
N ALA A 287 13.66 -5.19 -15.05
CA ALA A 287 12.21 -5.15 -15.08
C ALA A 287 11.72 -3.78 -14.57
N LYS A 288 11.04 -3.05 -15.46
CA LYS A 288 10.42 -1.75 -15.12
C LYS A 288 9.15 -1.94 -14.30
N PRO A 289 8.87 -1.09 -13.30
CA PRO A 289 7.69 -1.22 -12.43
C PRO A 289 6.38 -1.06 -13.21
N TYR A 290 6.34 -0.17 -14.19
CA TYR A 290 5.15 0.13 -14.99
C TYR A 290 5.50 0.20 -16.48
N VAL A 291 4.46 0.11 -17.31
CA VAL A 291 4.51 0.29 -18.77
C VAL A 291 3.60 1.45 -19.17
N PHE A 292 3.81 2.02 -20.35
CA PHE A 292 2.89 3.02 -20.89
C PHE A 292 1.63 2.33 -21.41
N ALA A 293 0.46 2.84 -21.03
CA ALA A 293 -0.81 2.35 -21.54
C ALA A 293 -1.06 2.85 -22.97
N ALA A 294 -1.74 2.05 -23.79
CA ALA A 294 -2.04 2.41 -25.18
C ALA A 294 -2.86 3.71 -25.32
N GLY A 295 -3.65 4.06 -24.30
CA GLY A 295 -4.45 5.29 -24.22
C GLY A 295 -3.76 6.47 -23.52
N GLY A 296 -2.47 6.37 -23.22
CA GLY A 296 -1.75 7.33 -22.39
C GLY A 296 -1.80 6.99 -20.90
N GLY A 297 -0.85 7.52 -20.13
CA GLY A 297 -0.64 7.15 -18.72
C GLY A 297 0.21 5.90 -18.55
N ILE A 298 0.23 5.37 -17.32
CA ILE A 298 1.02 4.20 -16.94
C ILE A 298 0.15 3.11 -16.32
N GLU A 299 0.49 1.86 -16.60
CA GLU A 299 -0.14 0.67 -16.04
C GLU A 299 0.92 -0.20 -15.35
N LEU A 300 0.49 -0.97 -14.34
CA LEU A 300 1.36 -1.94 -13.69
C LEU A 300 1.96 -2.90 -14.72
N ASN A 301 3.28 -3.08 -14.69
CA ASN A 301 3.92 -4.11 -15.48
C ASN A 301 3.56 -5.49 -14.92
N ALA A 302 2.65 -6.21 -15.59
CA ALA A 302 2.21 -7.54 -15.16
C ALA A 302 3.34 -8.59 -15.11
N ALA A 303 4.46 -8.34 -15.81
CA ALA A 303 5.65 -9.20 -15.80
C ALA A 303 6.69 -8.80 -14.74
N PHE A 304 6.40 -7.81 -13.89
CA PHE A 304 7.30 -7.43 -12.80
C PHE A 304 7.53 -8.62 -11.85
N PRO A 305 8.75 -8.87 -11.36
CA PRO A 305 9.07 -10.12 -10.66
C PRO A 305 8.53 -10.17 -9.22
N ILE A 306 8.39 -9.03 -8.56
CA ILE A 306 7.98 -8.94 -7.16
C ILE A 306 6.49 -8.58 -7.10
N THR A 307 5.62 -9.60 -7.11
CA THR A 307 4.16 -9.42 -7.12
C THR A 307 3.46 -10.08 -5.95
N ARG A 308 2.27 -9.57 -5.62
CA ARG A 308 1.38 -10.12 -4.61
C ARG A 308 -0.07 -10.06 -5.07
N LEU A 309 -0.85 -11.00 -4.58
CA LEU A 309 -2.30 -10.84 -4.60
C LEU A 309 -2.72 -9.90 -3.46
N VAL A 310 -3.81 -9.18 -3.69
CA VAL A 310 -4.51 -8.41 -2.66
C VAL A 310 -5.91 -8.97 -2.45
N TYR A 311 -6.41 -8.84 -1.23
CA TYR A 311 -7.53 -9.63 -0.74
C TYR A 311 -8.56 -8.78 0.02
N ASN A 312 -9.83 -9.17 -0.12
CA ASN A 312 -10.86 -8.90 0.89
C ASN A 312 -10.98 -10.14 1.77
N VAL A 313 -10.74 -9.98 3.07
CA VAL A 313 -10.72 -11.06 4.07
C VAL A 313 -12.06 -11.08 4.78
N VAL A 314 -12.69 -12.25 4.86
CA VAL A 314 -14.02 -12.42 5.44
C VAL A 314 -14.05 -13.58 6.43
N SER A 315 -15.06 -13.59 7.29
CA SER A 315 -15.37 -14.76 8.12
C SER A 315 -15.85 -15.93 7.23
N THR A 316 -15.16 -17.07 7.29
CA THR A 316 -15.46 -18.24 6.44
C THR A 316 -16.89 -18.76 6.60
N PRO A 317 -17.48 -18.86 7.82
CA PRO A 317 -18.88 -19.27 7.98
C PRO A 317 -19.88 -18.42 7.17
N ARG A 318 -19.57 -17.16 6.89
CA ARG A 318 -20.44 -16.27 6.09
C ARG A 318 -20.50 -16.63 4.62
N LEU A 319 -19.56 -17.45 4.12
CA LEU A 319 -19.55 -17.94 2.74
C LEU A 319 -20.65 -18.95 2.44
N THR A 320 -21.24 -19.55 3.48
CA THR A 320 -22.39 -20.45 3.39
C THR A 320 -23.59 -19.95 4.19
N GLY A 321 -23.49 -18.75 4.76
CA GLY A 321 -24.56 -18.12 5.53
C GLY A 321 -25.70 -17.67 4.62
N THR A 322 -26.91 -17.62 5.18
CA THR A 322 -28.14 -17.28 4.45
C THR A 322 -28.76 -15.95 4.89
N SER A 323 -28.13 -15.25 5.85
CA SER A 323 -28.62 -13.93 6.25
C SER A 323 -28.50 -12.94 5.08
N PRO A 324 -29.32 -11.88 5.03
CA PRO A 324 -29.20 -10.85 3.99
C PRO A 324 -27.78 -10.25 3.90
N ALA A 325 -27.09 -10.11 5.04
CA ALA A 325 -25.71 -9.62 5.09
C ALA A 325 -24.70 -10.63 4.54
N ASP A 326 -24.93 -11.93 4.70
CA ASP A 326 -24.07 -12.98 4.12
C ASP A 326 -24.25 -13.07 2.60
N VAL A 327 -25.49 -12.99 2.13
CA VAL A 327 -25.80 -12.96 0.70
C VAL A 327 -25.15 -11.73 0.04
N ALA A 328 -25.27 -10.55 0.66
CA ALA A 328 -24.61 -9.33 0.17
C ALA A 328 -23.09 -9.49 0.08
N LEU A 329 -22.46 -10.11 1.09
CA LEU A 329 -21.03 -10.40 1.11
C LEU A 329 -20.63 -11.36 -0.01
N GLN A 330 -21.40 -12.42 -0.21
CA GLN A 330 -21.16 -13.40 -1.27
C GLN A 330 -21.29 -12.77 -2.66
N THR A 331 -22.34 -11.97 -2.90
CA THR A 331 -22.50 -11.22 -4.16
C THR A 331 -21.34 -10.24 -4.41
N ALA A 332 -20.87 -9.57 -3.36
CA ALA A 332 -19.78 -8.60 -3.48
C ALA A 332 -18.44 -9.26 -3.85
N PHE A 333 -18.10 -10.41 -3.23
CA PHE A 333 -16.73 -10.93 -3.26
C PHE A 333 -16.56 -12.33 -3.85
N VAL A 334 -17.56 -13.21 -3.82
CA VAL A 334 -17.36 -14.65 -4.06
C VAL A 334 -17.56 -15.03 -5.53
N GLY A 335 -16.55 -15.70 -6.07
CA GLY A 335 -16.54 -16.18 -7.45
C GLY A 335 -16.18 -15.11 -8.48
N THR A 336 -15.88 -15.57 -9.69
CA THR A 336 -15.48 -14.71 -10.82
C THR A 336 -16.59 -13.77 -11.29
N GLY A 337 -17.85 -14.10 -10.99
CA GLY A 337 -19.03 -13.26 -11.25
C GLY A 337 -19.38 -12.26 -10.14
N SER A 338 -18.58 -12.17 -9.08
CA SER A 338 -18.81 -11.21 -8.01
C SER A 338 -18.72 -9.75 -8.49
N SER A 339 -19.39 -8.84 -7.80
CA SER A 339 -19.39 -7.41 -8.16
C SER A 339 -17.97 -6.84 -8.21
N VAL A 340 -17.09 -7.23 -7.28
CA VAL A 340 -15.69 -6.79 -7.29
C VAL A 340 -14.94 -7.32 -8.51
N CYS A 341 -15.13 -8.58 -8.89
CA CYS A 341 -14.46 -9.15 -10.08
C CYS A 341 -14.98 -8.56 -11.39
N ALA A 342 -16.25 -8.16 -11.43
CA ALA A 342 -16.83 -7.44 -12.57
C ALA A 342 -16.28 -6.02 -12.73
N ALA A 343 -15.85 -5.37 -11.64
CA ALA A 343 -15.31 -4.00 -11.62
C ALA A 343 -13.84 -3.88 -12.09
N SER A 344 -13.44 -4.67 -13.09
CA SER A 344 -12.05 -4.75 -13.57
C SER A 344 -11.50 -3.43 -14.13
N ALA A 345 -12.35 -2.58 -14.70
CA ALA A 345 -11.98 -1.24 -15.15
C ALA A 345 -11.55 -0.35 -13.98
N THR A 346 -12.32 -0.35 -12.89
CA THR A 346 -11.97 0.35 -11.64
C THR A 346 -10.66 -0.20 -11.08
N ILE A 347 -10.49 -1.52 -11.01
CA ILE A 347 -9.24 -2.16 -10.55
C ILE A 347 -8.02 -1.63 -11.32
N ARG A 348 -8.10 -1.57 -12.66
CA ARG A 348 -7.02 -1.05 -13.50
C ARG A 348 -6.79 0.45 -13.33
N GLN A 349 -7.84 1.24 -13.16
CA GLN A 349 -7.73 2.70 -13.00
C GLN A 349 -6.94 3.10 -11.74
N TYR A 350 -7.03 2.29 -10.67
CA TYR A 350 -6.23 2.44 -9.45
C TYR A 350 -4.89 1.67 -9.53
N GLY A 351 -4.44 1.29 -10.72
CA GLY A 351 -3.10 0.75 -10.95
C GLY A 351 -2.91 -0.74 -10.65
N PHE A 352 -3.95 -1.48 -10.29
CA PHE A 352 -3.85 -2.91 -10.02
C PHE A 352 -4.06 -3.74 -11.29
N ALA A 353 -3.38 -4.89 -11.38
CA ALA A 353 -3.57 -5.82 -12.50
C ALA A 353 -4.69 -6.84 -12.21
N SER A 354 -5.37 -7.27 -13.28
CA SER A 354 -6.33 -8.38 -13.20
C SER A 354 -5.63 -9.71 -12.90
N ILE A 355 -6.34 -10.58 -12.20
CA ILE A 355 -5.89 -11.93 -11.84
C ILE A 355 -6.72 -13.04 -12.48
N GLY A 356 -7.59 -12.67 -13.44
CA GLY A 356 -8.42 -13.61 -14.20
C GLY A 356 -9.26 -14.50 -13.30
N ALA A 357 -9.24 -15.81 -13.55
CA ALA A 357 -10.04 -16.80 -12.84
C ALA A 357 -9.71 -16.95 -11.34
N LEU A 358 -8.59 -16.37 -10.87
CA LEU A 358 -8.29 -16.32 -9.43
C LEU A 358 -9.19 -15.32 -8.69
N CYS A 359 -9.75 -14.32 -9.39
CA CYS A 359 -10.60 -13.32 -8.74
C CYS A 359 -11.82 -13.98 -8.10
N GLY A 360 -12.06 -13.66 -6.83
CA GLY A 360 -13.20 -14.19 -6.07
C GLY A 360 -12.98 -15.61 -5.53
N ASN A 361 -11.76 -16.17 -5.62
CA ASN A 361 -11.47 -17.49 -5.04
C ASN A 361 -11.71 -17.47 -3.51
N SER A 362 -12.59 -18.35 -3.05
CA SER A 362 -12.99 -18.45 -1.64
C SER A 362 -12.59 -19.78 -0.98
N THR A 363 -11.81 -20.61 -1.67
CA THR A 363 -11.50 -21.97 -1.22
C THR A 363 -10.04 -22.16 -0.84
N THR A 364 -9.11 -21.43 -1.48
CA THR A 364 -7.67 -21.70 -1.38
C THR A 364 -6.99 -21.01 -0.19
N TYR A 365 -7.28 -19.73 0.05
CA TYR A 365 -6.49 -18.92 0.98
C TYR A 365 -7.23 -18.75 2.31
N LYS A 366 -6.80 -19.47 3.34
CA LYS A 366 -7.45 -19.48 4.65
C LYS A 366 -6.46 -19.33 5.79
N GLN A 367 -6.90 -18.71 6.88
CA GLN A 367 -6.13 -18.67 8.13
C GLN A 367 -7.01 -18.81 9.37
N GLY A 368 -6.35 -19.09 10.50
CA GLY A 368 -6.93 -18.94 11.83
C GLY A 368 -7.23 -17.48 12.21
N LEU A 369 -8.07 -17.26 13.22
CA LEU A 369 -8.31 -15.91 13.73
C LEU A 369 -7.00 -15.26 14.19
N ARG A 370 -6.84 -13.96 13.90
CA ARG A 370 -5.74 -13.15 14.43
C ARG A 370 -6.20 -12.55 15.76
N LEU A 371 -5.56 -12.97 16.85
CA LEU A 371 -5.92 -12.53 18.20
C LEU A 371 -4.86 -11.59 18.82
N SER A 372 -3.76 -11.35 18.10
CA SER A 372 -2.71 -10.40 18.45
C SER A 372 -2.00 -9.78 17.25
#